data_AF-A0A6G1RYT9-F1
#
_entry.id   AF-A0A6G1RYT9-F1
#
_cell.length_a   1.000
_cell.length_b   1.000
_cell.length_c   1.000
_cell.angle_alpha   90.00
_cell.angle_beta   90.00
_cell.angle_gamma   90.00
#
_symmetry.space_group_name_H-M   'P 1'
#
loop_
_entity.id
_entity.type
_entity.pdbx_description
1 polymer ?
#
loop_
_entity_poly.entity_id
_entity_poly.type
_entity_poly.pdbx_seq_one_letter_code
_entity_poly.pdbx_strand_id
1 'polypeptide(L)'
;KPYLKHVIIDGSNVAISHGLRKFFSCRGIAIAVDYFWKRGHRNITVFVPQWRTRRDPNITEQDFLTQLQDVGILSLTPARMVLGARIAAHDDRFLLHLADKTGGVIVTNDNFREFVTESLAWREIIQKRLLQYTFAGDIFMVPDDPLGRNGPRLDDFLRSEGSSRDFRSARKALQSSGQYSSETPSFMPVFKPTSSSQQPRNRVHGDHSSTWLPLETDMEAIPLQRSASETVQLREALIKIFPDFEQRQKIDQILADHPFM
;
A
#
# COMPACT_ATOMS: atom_id res chain seq x y z
N LYS A 1 2.97 4.03 -19.25
CA LYS A 1 2.12 3.92 -18.04
C LYS A 1 2.55 5.02 -17.08
N PRO A 2 1.61 5.75 -16.42
CA PRO A 2 2.00 6.74 -15.42
C PRO A 2 2.78 6.06 -14.29
N TYR A 3 3.82 6.72 -13.77
CA TYR A 3 4.52 6.25 -12.59
C TYR A 3 3.59 6.37 -11.38
N LEU A 4 3.45 5.32 -10.59
CA LEU A 4 2.62 5.29 -9.39
C LEU A 4 3.49 5.41 -8.14
N LYS A 5 2.99 6.08 -7.10
CA LYS A 5 3.69 6.17 -5.81
C LYS A 5 3.80 4.79 -5.15
N HIS A 6 4.82 4.65 -4.30
CA HIS A 6 4.94 3.54 -3.36
C HIS A 6 3.75 3.58 -2.39
N VAL A 7 3.03 2.46 -2.25
CA VAL A 7 1.93 2.32 -1.29
C VAL A 7 2.44 1.60 -0.05
N ILE A 8 2.35 2.28 1.09
CA ILE A 8 2.86 1.78 2.36
C ILE A 8 1.66 1.53 3.26
N ILE A 9 1.37 0.28 3.56
CA ILE A 9 0.17 -0.12 4.28
C ILE A 9 0.51 -0.37 5.75
N ASP A 10 -0.22 0.30 6.62
CA ASP A 10 -0.26 -0.01 8.05
C ASP A 10 -1.06 -1.30 8.25
N GLY A 11 -0.36 -2.45 8.26
CA GLY A 11 -1.01 -3.75 8.32
C GLY A 11 -1.79 -3.98 9.60
N SER A 12 -1.33 -3.41 10.73
CA SER A 12 -2.04 -3.50 12.01
C SER A 12 -3.35 -2.71 11.99
N ASN A 13 -3.32 -1.48 11.49
CA ASN A 13 -4.51 -0.64 11.38
C ASN A 13 -5.56 -1.28 10.45
N VAL A 14 -5.11 -1.82 9.30
CA VAL A 14 -5.96 -2.52 8.33
C VAL A 14 -6.59 -3.77 8.93
N ALA A 15 -5.79 -4.65 9.52
CA ALA A 15 -6.27 -5.90 10.08
C ALA A 15 -7.28 -5.70 11.22
N ILE A 16 -7.03 -4.73 12.11
CA ILE A 16 -7.91 -4.41 13.23
C ILE A 16 -9.19 -3.72 12.75
N SER A 17 -9.11 -2.87 11.72
CA SER A 17 -10.29 -2.22 11.14
C SER A 17 -11.22 -3.23 10.48
N HIS A 18 -10.68 -4.14 9.65
CA HIS A 18 -11.45 -5.22 9.03
C HIS A 18 -12.03 -6.17 10.07
N GLY A 19 -11.28 -6.52 11.12
CA GLY A 19 -11.75 -7.35 12.23
C GLY A 19 -12.73 -6.64 13.18
N LEU A 20 -13.33 -5.52 12.77
CA LEU A 20 -14.29 -4.71 13.53
C LEU A 20 -13.79 -4.32 14.93
N ARG A 21 -12.48 -4.10 15.07
CA ARG A 21 -11.77 -3.86 16.34
C ARG A 21 -11.90 -4.99 17.38
N LYS A 22 -12.34 -6.18 16.97
CA LYS A 22 -12.50 -7.36 17.83
C LYS A 22 -11.34 -8.34 17.69
N PHE A 23 -10.85 -8.53 16.48
CA PHE A 23 -9.74 -9.42 16.17
C PHE A 23 -8.85 -8.84 15.07
N PHE A 24 -7.68 -9.45 14.86
CA PHE A 24 -6.75 -9.08 13.81
C PHE A 24 -7.01 -9.95 12.57
N SER A 25 -7.62 -9.34 11.54
CA SER A 25 -7.91 -10.03 10.29
C SER A 25 -6.74 -9.93 9.32
N CYS A 26 -5.99 -11.02 9.14
CA CYS A 26 -4.93 -11.07 8.13
C CYS A 26 -5.48 -11.01 6.70
N ARG A 27 -6.70 -11.51 6.47
CA ARG A 27 -7.42 -11.35 5.20
C ARG A 27 -7.70 -9.90 4.85
N GLY A 28 -8.00 -9.05 5.84
CA GLY A 28 -8.15 -7.61 5.61
C GLY A 28 -6.92 -6.95 4.99
N ILE A 29 -5.72 -7.42 5.37
CA ILE A 29 -4.46 -6.96 4.75
C ILE A 29 -4.38 -7.41 3.30
N ALA A 30 -4.69 -8.68 3.01
CA ALA A 30 -4.68 -9.21 1.65
C ALA A 30 -5.64 -8.46 0.72
N ILE A 31 -6.85 -8.13 1.21
CA ILE A 31 -7.83 -7.34 0.45
C ILE A 31 -7.29 -5.94 0.14
N ALA A 32 -6.68 -5.26 1.11
CA ALA A 32 -6.07 -3.94 0.88
C ALA A 32 -4.93 -4.01 -0.14
N VAL A 33 -4.07 -5.04 -0.07
CA VAL A 33 -3.00 -5.27 -1.06
C VAL A 33 -3.59 -5.50 -2.46
N ASP A 34 -4.59 -6.36 -2.58
CA ASP A 34 -5.26 -6.67 -3.85
C ASP A 34 -5.88 -5.42 -4.49
N TYR A 35 -6.50 -4.54 -3.70
CA TYR A 35 -7.04 -3.26 -4.18
C TYR A 35 -5.99 -2.43 -4.94
N PHE A 36 -4.81 -2.21 -4.34
CA PHE A 36 -3.76 -1.43 -4.99
C PHE A 36 -3.08 -2.20 -6.14
N TRP A 37 -2.99 -3.53 -6.03
CA TRP A 37 -2.44 -4.38 -7.09
C TRP A 37 -3.29 -4.31 -8.37
N LYS A 38 -4.63 -4.39 -8.24
CA LYS A 38 -5.61 -4.24 -9.33
C LYS A 38 -5.55 -2.85 -9.97
N ARG A 39 -5.21 -1.81 -9.19
CA ARG A 39 -4.94 -0.44 -9.70
C ARG A 39 -3.58 -0.28 -10.39
N GLY A 40 -2.78 -1.34 -10.46
CA GLY A 40 -1.49 -1.36 -11.18
C GLY A 40 -0.27 -1.00 -10.32
N HIS A 41 -0.42 -0.80 -9.01
CA HIS A 41 0.74 -0.59 -8.13
C HIS A 41 1.57 -1.87 -8.04
N ARG A 42 2.90 -1.73 -8.11
CA ARG A 42 3.86 -2.83 -7.92
C ARG A 42 4.86 -2.57 -6.79
N ASN A 43 4.98 -1.32 -6.35
CA ASN A 43 5.72 -0.95 -5.15
C ASN A 43 4.72 -0.84 -3.99
N ILE A 44 4.46 -1.97 -3.33
CA ILE A 44 3.57 -2.05 -2.17
C ILE A 44 4.39 -2.65 -1.03
N THR A 45 4.34 -2.04 0.15
CA THR A 45 4.94 -2.60 1.37
C THR A 45 3.94 -2.55 2.50
N VAL A 46 3.67 -3.68 3.13
CA VAL A 46 2.89 -3.78 4.35
C VAL A 46 3.85 -3.92 5.53
N PHE A 47 3.69 -3.09 6.56
CA PHE A 47 4.37 -3.33 7.84
C PHE A 47 3.45 -4.01 8.84
N VAL A 48 3.94 -5.06 9.49
CA VAL A 48 3.27 -5.77 10.58
C VAL A 48 4.30 -6.09 11.66
N PRO A 49 4.01 -5.89 12.95
CA PRO A 49 4.94 -6.26 14.00
C PRO A 49 5.17 -7.76 14.11
N GLN A 50 6.45 -8.15 14.27
CA GLN A 50 6.87 -9.55 14.25
C GLN A 50 6.10 -10.44 15.22
N TRP A 51 5.65 -9.91 16.36
CA TRP A 51 4.88 -10.70 17.34
C TRP A 51 3.52 -11.17 16.82
N ARG A 52 2.97 -10.55 15.76
CA ARG A 52 1.74 -11.00 15.06
C ARG A 52 1.90 -12.30 14.29
N THR A 53 3.11 -12.83 14.17
CA THR A 53 3.39 -14.15 13.57
C THR A 53 3.28 -15.30 14.59
N ARG A 54 3.13 -14.98 15.88
CA ARG A 54 2.93 -15.99 16.92
C ARG A 54 1.47 -16.46 16.91
N ARG A 55 1.24 -17.69 17.37
CA ARG A 55 -0.13 -18.20 17.56
C ARG A 55 -0.86 -17.34 18.59
N ASP A 56 -1.99 -16.79 18.18
CA ASP A 56 -2.88 -15.96 19.00
C ASP A 56 -4.32 -16.25 18.53
N PRO A 57 -5.25 -16.64 19.43
CA PRO A 57 -6.64 -16.93 19.05
C PRO A 57 -7.39 -15.71 18.48
N ASN A 58 -6.89 -14.50 18.69
CA ASN A 58 -7.46 -13.27 18.14
C ASN A 58 -6.87 -12.89 16.78
N ILE A 59 -6.07 -13.74 16.15
CA ILE A 59 -5.53 -13.56 14.79
C ILE A 59 -6.18 -14.60 13.89
N THR A 60 -6.85 -14.16 12.82
CA THR A 60 -7.53 -15.03 11.86
C THR A 60 -6.77 -15.09 10.54
N GLU A 61 -6.73 -16.26 9.91
CA GLU A 61 -6.17 -16.46 8.56
C GLU A 61 -4.69 -16.01 8.44
N GLN A 62 -3.89 -16.41 9.44
CA GLN A 62 -2.49 -15.98 9.59
C GLN A 62 -1.59 -16.38 8.41
N ASP A 63 -1.99 -17.36 7.61
CA ASP A 63 -1.31 -17.79 6.38
C ASP A 63 -1.15 -16.66 5.36
N PHE A 64 -2.07 -15.68 5.31
CA PHE A 64 -1.90 -14.49 4.48
C PHE A 64 -0.65 -13.68 4.85
N LEU A 65 -0.24 -13.63 6.13
CA LEU A 65 0.98 -12.94 6.52
C LEU A 65 2.21 -13.63 5.93
N THR A 66 2.25 -14.96 5.99
CA THR A 66 3.34 -15.77 5.41
C THR A 66 3.38 -15.60 3.91
N GLN A 67 2.24 -15.76 3.22
CA GLN A 67 2.17 -15.61 1.76
C GLN A 67 2.63 -14.23 1.29
N LEU A 68 2.20 -13.15 1.95
CA LEU A 68 2.60 -11.78 1.61
C LEU A 68 4.08 -11.51 1.92
N GLN A 69 4.64 -12.15 2.95
CA GLN A 69 6.06 -12.04 3.28
C GLN A 69 6.91 -12.78 2.24
N ASP A 70 6.52 -13.98 1.83
CA ASP A 70 7.26 -14.81 0.88
C ASP A 70 7.39 -14.14 -0.50
N VAL A 71 6.38 -13.38 -0.91
CA VAL A 71 6.40 -12.58 -2.15
C VAL A 71 7.02 -11.19 -1.99
N GLY A 72 7.54 -10.86 -0.80
CA GLY A 72 8.22 -9.60 -0.51
C GLY A 72 7.34 -8.37 -0.38
N ILE A 73 6.02 -8.53 -0.25
CA ILE A 73 5.07 -7.42 -0.04
C ILE A 73 5.02 -7.03 1.45
N LEU A 74 5.10 -8.01 2.36
CA LEU A 74 5.05 -7.76 3.79
C LEU A 74 6.45 -7.75 4.41
N SER A 75 6.71 -6.74 5.24
CA SER A 75 7.92 -6.63 6.06
C SER A 75 7.56 -6.62 7.54
N LEU A 76 8.23 -7.48 8.31
CA LEU A 76 8.03 -7.55 9.76
C LEU A 76 8.84 -6.47 10.46
N THR A 77 8.20 -5.66 11.29
CA THR A 77 8.92 -4.72 12.15
C THR A 77 9.51 -5.44 13.36
N PRO A 78 10.74 -5.09 13.80
CA PRO A 78 11.43 -5.83 14.85
C PRO A 78 10.70 -5.81 16.19
N ALA A 79 10.53 -6.99 16.79
CA ALA A 79 10.10 -7.14 18.17
C ALA A 79 10.84 -8.32 18.83
N ARG A 80 11.27 -8.13 20.08
CA ARG A 80 11.99 -9.16 20.84
C ARG A 80 11.47 -9.30 22.27
N MET A 81 11.78 -10.42 22.90
CA MET A 81 11.55 -10.65 24.33
C MET A 81 12.88 -10.56 25.07
N VAL A 82 12.93 -9.77 26.15
CA VAL A 82 14.09 -9.64 27.03
C VAL A 82 13.59 -9.76 28.46
N LEU A 83 14.08 -10.76 29.21
CA LEU A 83 13.67 -11.02 30.60
C LEU A 83 12.13 -11.11 30.79
N GLY A 84 11.43 -11.74 29.84
CA GLY A 84 9.97 -11.85 29.87
C GLY A 84 9.21 -10.58 29.47
N ALA A 85 9.88 -9.44 29.28
CA ALA A 85 9.29 -8.21 28.78
C ALA A 85 9.40 -8.11 27.25
N ARG A 86 8.34 -7.63 26.61
CA ARG A 86 8.34 -7.35 25.16
C ARG A 86 8.97 -5.99 24.90
N ILE A 87 9.97 -5.96 24.02
CA ILE A 87 10.54 -4.74 23.45
C ILE A 87 10.19 -4.74 21.96
N ALA A 88 9.33 -3.81 21.55
CA ALA A 88 8.93 -3.64 20.16
C ALA A 88 9.29 -2.24 19.71
N ALA A 89 9.78 -2.12 18.48
CA ALA A 89 9.91 -0.80 17.86
C ALA A 89 8.51 -0.24 17.53
N HIS A 90 8.40 1.09 17.44
CA HIS A 90 7.15 1.72 17.02
C HIS A 90 6.97 1.51 15.52
N ASP A 91 5.93 0.79 15.12
CA ASP A 91 5.69 0.45 13.71
C ASP A 91 5.45 1.72 12.87
N ASP A 92 4.81 2.73 13.45
CA ASP A 92 4.51 4.02 12.81
C ASP A 92 5.77 4.74 12.31
N ARG A 93 6.89 4.61 13.03
CA ARG A 93 8.16 5.19 12.61
C ARG A 93 8.67 4.54 11.33
N PHE A 94 8.48 3.23 11.14
CA PHE A 94 8.86 2.55 9.89
C PHE A 94 7.99 3.02 8.72
N LEU A 95 6.68 3.20 8.95
CA LEU A 95 5.75 3.76 7.96
C LEU A 95 6.22 5.14 7.50
N LEU A 96 6.47 6.05 8.45
CA LEU A 96 6.91 7.43 8.18
C LEU A 96 8.28 7.48 7.50
N HIS A 97 9.25 6.69 7.96
CA HIS A 97 10.58 6.64 7.34
C HIS A 97 10.53 6.12 5.89
N LEU A 98 9.75 5.06 5.62
CA LEU A 98 9.65 4.54 4.26
C LEU A 98 8.94 5.55 3.34
N ALA A 99 7.89 6.22 3.83
CA ALA A 99 7.17 7.24 3.07
C ALA A 99 8.06 8.45 2.76
N ASP A 100 8.89 8.87 3.71
CA ASP A 100 9.87 9.93 3.51
C ASP A 100 10.89 9.55 2.42
N LYS A 101 11.49 8.36 2.55
CA LYS A 101 12.52 7.87 1.63
C LYS A 101 12.03 7.67 0.20
N THR A 102 10.78 7.26 0.03
CA THR A 102 10.23 6.85 -1.28
C THR A 102 9.33 7.90 -1.93
N GLY A 103 8.95 8.96 -1.19
CA GLY A 103 7.87 9.84 -1.63
C GLY A 103 6.51 9.15 -1.67
N GLY A 104 6.36 8.00 -1.00
CA GLY A 104 5.17 7.16 -0.99
C GLY A 104 3.99 7.75 -0.21
N VAL A 105 2.86 7.04 -0.29
CA VAL A 105 1.63 7.30 0.48
C VAL A 105 1.46 6.24 1.56
N ILE A 106 0.95 6.63 2.73
CA ILE A 106 0.67 5.71 3.83
C ILE A 106 -0.83 5.44 3.87
N VAL A 107 -1.22 4.17 3.84
CA VAL A 107 -2.61 3.73 3.98
C VAL A 107 -2.85 3.39 5.46
N THR A 108 -3.56 4.27 6.16
CA THR A 108 -3.85 4.15 7.60
C THR A 108 -5.01 5.08 7.97
N ASN A 109 -5.76 4.73 9.01
CA ASN A 109 -6.72 5.62 9.67
C ASN A 109 -6.14 6.28 10.93
N ASP A 110 -4.87 6.00 11.28
CA ASP A 110 -4.17 6.75 12.33
C ASP A 110 -3.82 8.17 11.84
N ASN A 111 -3.79 9.12 12.78
CA ASN A 111 -3.42 10.51 12.53
C ASN A 111 -1.97 10.83 12.92
N PHE A 112 -1.24 9.88 13.54
CA PHE A 112 0.18 10.01 13.89
C PHE A 112 0.49 11.30 14.68
N ARG A 113 -0.42 11.73 15.55
CA ARG A 113 -0.38 13.06 16.19
C ARG A 113 0.91 13.30 16.97
N GLU A 114 1.46 12.26 17.58
CA GLU A 114 2.70 12.31 18.35
C GLU A 114 3.94 12.61 17.51
N PHE A 115 3.91 12.34 16.19
CA PHE A 115 5.05 12.52 15.29
C PHE A 115 5.05 13.87 14.55
N VAL A 116 3.97 14.66 14.66
CA VAL A 116 3.77 15.93 13.93
C VAL A 116 4.81 17.00 14.28
N THR A 117 5.31 17.00 15.51
CA THR A 117 6.32 17.96 15.99
C THR A 117 7.75 17.42 15.91
N GLU A 118 7.94 16.13 15.66
CA GLU A 118 9.26 15.48 15.66
C GLU A 118 10.07 15.81 14.40
N SER A 119 9.42 15.90 13.23
CA SER A 119 10.09 16.19 11.96
C SER A 119 9.20 16.98 11.00
N LEU A 120 9.80 17.96 10.29
CA LEU A 120 9.12 18.71 9.24
C LEU A 120 8.72 17.80 8.06
N ALA A 121 9.54 16.80 7.74
CA ALA A 121 9.23 15.83 6.68
C ALA A 121 8.04 14.96 7.08
N TRP A 122 8.01 14.48 8.33
CA TRP A 122 6.89 13.68 8.84
C TRP A 122 5.61 14.49 8.95
N ARG A 123 5.69 15.75 9.36
CA ARG A 123 4.55 16.66 9.33
C ARG A 123 3.95 16.77 7.92
N GLU A 124 4.79 16.90 6.89
CA GLU A 124 4.33 16.95 5.50
C GLU A 124 3.64 15.64 5.09
N ILE A 125 4.22 14.49 5.44
CA ILE A 125 3.61 13.17 5.19
C ILE A 125 2.23 13.09 5.83
N ILE A 126 2.14 13.41 7.12
CA ILE A 126 0.91 13.32 7.90
C ILE A 126 -0.17 14.24 7.32
N GLN A 127 0.21 15.43 6.84
CA GLN A 127 -0.73 16.40 6.29
C GLN A 127 -1.20 16.09 4.86
N LYS A 128 -0.37 15.42 4.05
CA LYS A 128 -0.57 15.39 2.58
C LYS A 128 -0.51 14.01 1.95
N ARG A 129 -0.11 12.98 2.70
CA ARG A 129 0.23 11.65 2.14
C ARG A 129 -0.37 10.49 2.92
N LEU A 130 -1.26 10.75 3.87
CA LEU A 130 -2.11 9.71 4.48
C LEU A 130 -3.34 9.45 3.60
N LEU A 131 -3.62 8.17 3.35
CA LEU A 131 -4.81 7.70 2.66
C LEU A 131 -5.66 6.90 3.64
N GLN A 132 -6.76 7.50 4.06
CA GLN A 132 -7.75 6.84 4.91
C GLN A 132 -8.59 5.86 4.08
N TYR A 133 -9.26 4.95 4.78
CA TYR A 133 -10.08 3.91 4.17
C TYR A 133 -11.19 3.45 5.10
N THR A 134 -12.14 2.70 4.55
CA THR A 134 -13.16 1.97 5.30
C THR A 134 -13.33 0.57 4.75
N PHE A 135 -13.93 -0.30 5.56
CA PHE A 135 -14.39 -1.62 5.15
C PHE A 135 -15.91 -1.68 5.24
N ALA A 136 -16.56 -2.13 4.17
CA ALA A 136 -17.97 -2.54 4.17
C ALA A 136 -18.01 -4.07 3.99
N GLY A 137 -17.96 -4.80 5.10
CA GLY A 137 -17.63 -6.22 5.07
C GLY A 137 -16.23 -6.42 4.48
N ASP A 138 -16.14 -7.20 3.41
CA ASP A 138 -14.88 -7.49 2.70
C ASP A 138 -14.53 -6.47 1.61
N ILE A 139 -15.33 -5.40 1.49
CA ILE A 139 -15.12 -4.37 0.47
C ILE A 139 -14.22 -3.29 1.05
N PHE A 140 -12.97 -3.25 0.61
CA PHE A 140 -12.02 -2.18 0.94
C PHE A 140 -12.31 -0.95 0.08
N MET A 141 -12.56 0.19 0.73
CA MET A 141 -12.94 1.43 0.08
C MET A 141 -12.02 2.56 0.53
N VAL A 142 -11.56 3.36 -0.42
CA VAL A 142 -10.79 4.60 -0.17
C VAL A 142 -11.57 5.79 -0.76
N PRO A 143 -11.41 7.01 -0.22
CA PRO A 143 -12.09 8.19 -0.74
C PRO A 143 -11.53 8.63 -2.10
N ASP A 144 -12.41 9.10 -2.98
CA ASP A 144 -12.02 9.70 -4.27
C ASP A 144 -11.33 11.07 -4.10
N ASP A 145 -11.48 11.69 -2.94
CA ASP A 145 -10.90 12.98 -2.52
C ASP A 145 -10.11 12.83 -1.20
N PRO A 146 -8.92 12.21 -1.20
CA PRO A 146 -8.18 11.88 0.02
C PRO A 146 -7.85 13.06 0.95
N LEU A 147 -7.78 14.28 0.41
CA LEU A 147 -7.52 15.52 1.17
C LEU A 147 -8.74 16.46 1.16
N GLY A 148 -9.94 15.91 0.96
CA GLY A 148 -11.22 16.62 0.90
C GLY A 148 -11.46 17.36 -0.40
N ARG A 149 -12.59 18.08 -0.47
CA ARG A 149 -13.13 18.74 -1.69
C ARG A 149 -12.14 19.60 -2.47
N ASN A 150 -11.20 20.25 -1.79
CA ASN A 150 -10.21 21.15 -2.40
C ASN A 150 -8.85 20.47 -2.66
N GLY A 151 -8.75 19.17 -2.35
CA GLY A 151 -7.57 18.35 -2.57
C GLY A 151 -7.52 17.71 -3.96
N PRO A 152 -6.45 16.94 -4.24
CA PRO A 152 -6.35 16.16 -5.48
C PRO A 152 -7.35 15.01 -5.49
N ARG A 153 -7.73 14.56 -6.68
CA ARG A 153 -8.43 13.28 -6.87
C ARG A 153 -7.52 12.11 -6.52
N LEU A 154 -8.11 10.97 -6.17
CA LEU A 154 -7.38 9.75 -5.80
C LEU A 154 -6.31 9.35 -6.82
N ASP A 155 -6.60 9.42 -8.12
CA ASP A 155 -5.64 9.06 -9.17
C ASP A 155 -4.41 9.97 -9.18
N ASP A 156 -4.58 11.27 -8.97
CA ASP A 156 -3.47 12.23 -8.89
C ASP A 156 -2.74 12.11 -7.55
N PHE A 157 -3.47 11.83 -6.47
CA PHE A 157 -2.90 11.56 -5.15
C PHE A 157 -1.94 10.36 -5.18
N LEU A 158 -2.31 9.30 -5.91
CA LEU A 158 -1.53 8.07 -6.07
C LEU A 158 -0.49 8.12 -7.19
N ARG A 159 -0.54 9.13 -8.07
CA ARG A 159 0.43 9.29 -9.16
C ARG A 159 1.75 9.83 -8.61
N SER A 160 2.85 9.26 -9.11
CA SER A 160 4.18 9.81 -8.88
C SER A 160 4.42 10.96 -9.85
N GLU A 161 4.84 12.11 -9.31
CA GLU A 161 5.40 13.22 -10.07
C GLU A 161 6.75 12.76 -10.63
N GLY A 162 6.73 12.03 -11.75
CA GLY A 162 7.90 11.33 -12.27
C GLY A 162 9.12 12.24 -12.36
N SER A 163 10.18 11.90 -11.60
CA SER A 163 11.61 12.26 -11.73
C SER A 163 12.02 13.58 -12.41
N SER A 164 11.18 14.62 -12.43
CA SER A 164 11.50 15.92 -13.04
C SER A 164 12.42 16.75 -12.14
N ARG A 165 12.46 16.41 -10.84
CA ARG A 165 13.37 17.05 -9.88
C ARG A 165 14.82 16.62 -10.04
N ASP A 166 15.09 15.39 -10.48
CA ASP A 166 16.47 14.91 -10.61
C ASP A 166 17.18 15.47 -11.85
N PHE A 167 16.45 15.82 -12.92
CA PHE A 167 17.03 16.48 -14.09
C PHE A 167 17.23 18.00 -13.93
N ARG A 168 16.44 18.68 -13.09
CA ARG A 168 16.63 20.12 -12.84
C ARG A 168 17.75 20.42 -11.83
N SER A 169 17.96 19.53 -10.86
CA SER A 169 19.05 19.68 -9.88
C SER A 169 20.42 19.39 -10.49
N ALA A 170 20.53 18.40 -11.38
CA ALA A 170 21.77 18.11 -12.11
C ALA A 170 22.18 19.23 -13.09
N ARG A 171 21.21 19.88 -13.76
CA ARG A 171 21.49 21.03 -14.64
C ARG A 171 21.89 22.31 -13.89
N LYS A 172 21.39 22.54 -12.68
CA LYS A 172 21.82 23.68 -11.85
C LYS A 172 23.22 23.47 -11.26
N ALA A 173 23.58 22.25 -10.88
CA ALA A 173 24.91 21.93 -10.38
C ALA A 173 26.00 22.06 -11.47
N LEU A 174 25.69 21.75 -12.73
CA LEU A 174 26.64 21.90 -13.85
C LEU A 174 26.77 23.34 -14.38
N GLN A 175 25.81 24.22 -14.10
CA GLN A 175 25.84 25.62 -14.55
C GLN A 175 26.46 26.57 -13.51
N SER A 176 26.61 26.15 -12.25
CA SER A 176 27.22 26.99 -11.20
C SER A 176 28.73 26.77 -11.01
N SER A 177 29.35 25.87 -11.77
CA SER A 177 30.78 25.55 -11.68
C SER A 177 31.64 26.19 -12.77
N GLY A 178 31.12 27.18 -13.50
CA GLY A 178 31.76 27.76 -14.68
C GLY A 178 32.16 29.23 -14.54
N GLN A 179 32.74 29.66 -13.41
CA GLN A 179 33.37 30.97 -13.27
C GLN A 179 34.49 30.91 -12.23
N TYR A 180 35.71 30.58 -12.65
CA TYR A 180 36.96 31.15 -12.10
C TYR A 180 38.09 30.96 -13.11
N SER A 181 38.92 31.99 -13.19
CA SER A 181 39.77 32.38 -14.31
C SER A 181 41.06 31.58 -14.49
N SER A 182 41.52 31.59 -15.75
CA SER A 182 42.89 31.77 -16.26
C SER A 182 44.08 31.33 -15.41
N GLU A 183 44.87 30.39 -15.93
CA GLU A 183 46.30 30.58 -16.21
C GLU A 183 46.88 29.39 -17.01
N THR A 184 47.55 29.68 -18.12
CA THR A 184 48.42 28.77 -18.88
C THR A 184 49.85 28.84 -18.32
N PRO A 185 50.65 27.76 -18.41
CA PRO A 185 51.63 27.75 -19.50
C PRO A 185 51.84 26.39 -20.20
N SER A 186 52.16 26.55 -21.48
CA SER A 186 52.66 25.66 -22.53
C SER A 186 53.67 24.59 -22.12
N PHE A 187 53.64 23.41 -22.77
CA PHE A 187 54.75 22.88 -23.58
C PHE A 187 54.26 21.75 -24.50
N MET A 188 54.99 21.60 -25.62
CA MET A 188 54.62 21.07 -26.94
C MET A 188 54.84 19.53 -27.08
N PRO A 189 54.51 18.91 -28.23
CA PRO A 189 53.71 17.68 -28.36
C PRO A 189 54.60 16.44 -28.57
N VAL A 190 54.02 15.28 -28.95
CA VAL A 190 54.47 14.46 -30.10
C VAL A 190 53.78 13.06 -30.23
N PHE A 191 53.40 12.75 -31.48
CA PHE A 191 53.12 11.47 -32.19
C PHE A 191 51.91 10.54 -31.87
N LYS A 192 50.97 10.55 -32.84
CA LYS A 192 50.17 9.42 -33.43
C LYS A 192 51.12 8.29 -33.97
N PRO A 193 50.69 7.05 -34.31
CA PRO A 193 49.47 6.78 -35.08
C PRO A 193 48.73 5.40 -34.96
N THR A 194 47.50 5.43 -35.47
CA THR A 194 46.69 4.42 -36.20
C THR A 194 47.01 2.92 -36.14
N SER A 195 45.97 2.11 -35.98
CA SER A 195 45.64 1.07 -36.98
C SER A 195 44.15 0.72 -36.97
N SER A 196 43.68 0.38 -38.16
CA SER A 196 42.30 0.16 -38.62
C SER A 196 41.96 -1.32 -38.71
N SER A 197 40.71 -1.59 -39.10
CA SER A 197 40.15 -2.85 -39.66
C SER A 197 39.45 -3.74 -38.62
N GLN A 198 38.28 -4.33 -38.87
CA GLN A 198 37.44 -4.48 -40.05
C GLN A 198 36.03 -4.95 -39.58
N GLN A 199 34.98 -4.47 -40.23
CA GLN A 199 33.63 -5.09 -40.32
C GLN A 199 33.71 -6.34 -41.25
N PRO A 200 32.65 -7.18 -41.52
CA PRO A 200 31.21 -6.89 -41.47
C PRO A 200 30.20 -8.06 -41.14
N ARG A 201 28.96 -7.64 -40.86
CA ARG A 201 27.63 -8.10 -41.40
C ARG A 201 26.93 -9.44 -41.09
N ASN A 202 25.65 -9.24 -40.77
CA ASN A 202 24.40 -9.90 -41.27
C ASN A 202 23.93 -11.22 -40.63
N ARG A 203 22.74 -11.21 -40.00
CA ARG A 203 21.46 -11.55 -40.66
C ARG A 203 20.24 -11.36 -39.74
N VAL A 204 19.20 -10.81 -40.36
CA VAL A 204 17.79 -10.73 -39.94
C VAL A 204 17.06 -11.96 -40.49
N HIS A 205 16.05 -12.48 -39.77
CA HIS A 205 14.77 -13.13 -40.18
C HIS A 205 14.12 -13.59 -38.85
N GLY A 206 12.83 -13.48 -38.54
CA GLY A 206 11.62 -13.23 -39.31
C GLY A 206 10.53 -14.18 -38.77
N ASP A 207 9.42 -13.59 -38.31
CA ASP A 207 8.04 -14.10 -38.28
C ASP A 207 7.48 -15.12 -37.26
N HIS A 208 6.40 -14.62 -36.63
CA HIS A 208 5.07 -15.18 -36.37
C HIS A 208 4.90 -16.55 -35.66
N SER A 209 4.31 -16.49 -34.46
CA SER A 209 3.25 -17.43 -34.09
C SER A 209 2.23 -16.78 -33.16
N SER A 210 0.99 -16.76 -33.64
CA SER A 210 -0.25 -16.42 -32.95
C SER A 210 -0.75 -17.64 -32.16
N THR A 211 -0.99 -17.51 -30.85
CA THR A 211 -1.84 -18.49 -30.15
C THR A 211 -2.58 -17.87 -28.96
N TRP A 212 -3.86 -17.56 -29.21
CA TRP A 212 -5.03 -17.72 -28.35
C TRP A 212 -4.93 -17.43 -26.84
N LEU A 213 -5.59 -16.33 -26.45
CA LEU A 213 -6.11 -16.08 -25.09
C LEU A 213 -7.29 -17.01 -24.79
N PRO A 214 -7.45 -17.45 -23.54
CA PRO A 214 -8.78 -17.67 -22.97
C PRO A 214 -9.20 -16.48 -22.10
N LEU A 215 -10.35 -15.95 -22.50
CA LEU A 215 -11.21 -15.01 -21.81
C LEU A 215 -11.82 -15.66 -20.55
N GLU A 216 -11.79 -14.88 -19.47
CA GLU A 216 -12.74 -14.84 -18.35
C GLU A 216 -13.09 -16.11 -17.57
N THR A 217 -12.79 -16.05 -16.27
CA THR A 217 -13.80 -16.38 -15.27
C THR A 217 -13.85 -15.19 -14.33
N ASP A 218 -14.77 -14.28 -14.62
CA ASP A 218 -15.22 -13.29 -13.65
C ASP A 218 -15.79 -14.09 -12.48
N MET A 219 -14.98 -14.23 -11.42
CA MET A 219 -15.45 -14.77 -10.16
C MET A 219 -16.33 -13.69 -9.54
N GLU A 220 -17.57 -13.58 -10.01
CA GLU A 220 -18.63 -12.93 -9.24
C GLU A 220 -18.57 -13.52 -7.85
N ALA A 221 -18.15 -12.69 -6.88
CA ALA A 221 -18.12 -13.06 -5.49
C ALA A 221 -19.56 -13.38 -5.07
N ILE A 222 -19.89 -14.67 -5.02
CA ILE A 222 -21.14 -15.14 -4.43
C ILE A 222 -21.17 -14.53 -3.01
N PRO A 223 -22.20 -13.73 -2.65
CA PRO A 223 -22.30 -13.20 -1.31
C PRO A 223 -22.25 -14.38 -0.34
N LEU A 224 -21.33 -14.36 0.63
CA LEU A 224 -21.32 -15.36 1.70
C LEU A 224 -22.70 -15.34 2.35
N GLN A 225 -23.50 -16.39 2.11
CA GLN A 225 -24.80 -16.50 2.72
C GLN A 225 -24.64 -16.75 4.22
N ARG A 226 -25.39 -15.98 5.02
CA ARG A 226 -25.37 -16.07 6.48
C ARG A 226 -25.95 -17.41 6.93
N SER A 227 -25.35 -18.09 7.90
CA SER A 227 -25.88 -19.31 8.50
C SER A 227 -27.07 -19.03 9.43
N ALA A 228 -27.87 -20.05 9.74
CA ALA A 228 -29.02 -19.93 10.66
C ALA A 228 -28.61 -19.39 12.04
N SER A 229 -27.47 -19.84 12.58
CA SER A 229 -26.95 -19.35 13.85
C SER A 229 -26.54 -17.88 13.80
N GLU A 230 -25.94 -17.45 12.70
CA GLU A 230 -25.56 -16.05 12.50
C GLU A 230 -26.80 -15.17 12.30
N THR A 231 -27.88 -15.67 11.70
CA THR A 231 -29.15 -14.96 11.58
C THR A 231 -29.81 -14.75 12.94
N VAL A 232 -29.77 -15.75 13.84
CA VAL A 232 -30.25 -15.58 15.22
C VAL A 232 -29.40 -14.54 15.97
N GLN A 233 -28.07 -14.62 15.86
CA GLN A 233 -27.17 -13.65 16.51
C GLN A 233 -27.38 -12.23 15.96
N LEU A 234 -27.59 -12.08 14.65
CA LEU A 234 -27.90 -10.80 14.03
C LEU A 234 -29.23 -10.25 14.56
N ARG A 235 -30.27 -11.09 14.63
CA ARG A 235 -31.57 -10.70 15.19
C ARG A 235 -31.43 -10.13 16.60
N GLU A 236 -30.75 -10.86 17.48
CA GLU A 236 -30.52 -10.43 18.87
C GLU A 236 -29.74 -9.11 18.95
N ALA A 237 -28.72 -8.96 18.11
CA ALA A 237 -27.93 -7.73 18.03
C ALA A 237 -28.78 -6.55 17.52
N LEU A 238 -29.57 -6.74 16.46
CA LEU A 238 -30.42 -5.69 15.89
C LEU A 238 -31.52 -5.27 16.87
N ILE A 239 -32.18 -6.21 17.55
CA ILE A 239 -33.21 -5.92 18.56
C ILE A 239 -32.63 -5.11 19.74
N LYS A 240 -31.35 -5.34 20.09
CA LYS A 240 -30.67 -4.55 21.12
C LYS A 240 -30.41 -3.11 20.66
N ILE A 241 -30.14 -2.89 19.39
CA ILE A 241 -29.90 -1.57 18.79
C ILE A 241 -31.23 -0.82 18.56
N PHE A 242 -32.25 -1.55 18.14
CA PHE A 242 -33.57 -1.07 17.73
C PHE A 242 -34.65 -1.65 18.66
N PRO A 243 -34.78 -1.16 19.91
CA PRO A 243 -35.61 -1.79 20.93
C PRO A 243 -37.10 -1.57 20.73
N ASP A 244 -37.50 -0.60 19.88
CA ASP A 244 -38.90 -0.24 19.65
C ASP A 244 -39.71 -1.41 19.10
N PHE A 245 -40.95 -1.58 19.60
CA PHE A 245 -41.80 -2.71 19.26
C PHE A 245 -42.03 -2.84 17.74
N GLU A 246 -42.32 -1.73 17.06
CA GLU A 246 -42.52 -1.73 15.61
C GLU A 246 -41.25 -2.13 14.84
N GLN A 247 -40.07 -1.71 15.32
CA GLN A 247 -38.80 -2.07 14.70
C GLN A 247 -38.47 -3.55 14.92
N ARG A 248 -38.75 -4.10 16.10
CA ARG A 248 -38.61 -5.54 16.37
C ARG A 248 -39.48 -6.38 15.44
N GLN A 249 -40.75 -6.01 15.24
CA GLN A 249 -41.63 -6.72 14.31
C GLN A 249 -41.10 -6.68 12.88
N LYS A 250 -40.58 -5.53 12.43
CA LYS A 250 -39.95 -5.41 11.11
C LYS A 250 -38.69 -6.27 10.98
N ILE A 251 -37.82 -6.29 12.00
CA ILE A 251 -36.61 -7.14 12.02
C ILE A 251 -37.00 -8.61 11.92
N ASP A 252 -37.98 -9.04 12.72
CA ASP A 252 -38.45 -10.43 12.73
C ASP A 252 -39.02 -10.85 11.38
N GLN A 253 -39.84 -9.99 10.76
CA GLN A 253 -40.41 -10.24 9.44
C GLN A 253 -39.32 -10.34 8.36
N ILE A 254 -38.40 -9.38 8.32
CA ILE A 254 -37.33 -9.35 7.31
C ILE A 254 -36.42 -10.58 7.43
N LEU A 255 -36.02 -10.96 8.64
CA LEU A 255 -35.14 -12.11 8.84
C LEU A 255 -35.85 -13.45 8.62
N ALA A 256 -37.18 -13.50 8.72
CA ALA A 256 -37.97 -14.68 8.34
C ALA A 256 -38.10 -14.82 6.82
N ASP A 257 -38.31 -13.71 6.11
CA ASP A 257 -38.43 -13.68 4.65
C ASP A 257 -37.08 -13.86 3.95
N HIS A 258 -35.99 -13.44 4.60
CA HIS A 258 -34.62 -13.46 4.08
C HIS A 258 -33.63 -14.08 5.09
N PRO A 259 -33.75 -15.37 5.42
CA PRO A 259 -33.01 -15.99 6.53
C PRO A 259 -31.50 -16.13 6.28
N PHE A 260 -31.03 -16.00 5.04
CA PHE A 260 -29.63 -16.24 4.66
C PHE A 260 -29.01 -15.10 3.85
N MET A 261 -29.75 -14.00 3.63
CA MET A 261 -29.21 -12.76 3.04
C MET A 261 -28.58 -11.88 4.11
#